data_AF-A0A2E8HC29-F1
#
_entry.id   AF-A0A2E8HC29-F1
#
_cell.length_a   1.000
_cell.length_b   1.000
_cell.length_c   1.000
_cell.angle_alpha   90.00
_cell.angle_beta   90.00
_cell.angle_gamma   90.00
#
_symmetry.space_group_name_H-M   'P 1'
#
loop_
_entity.id
_entity.type
_entity.pdbx_description
1 polymer ?
#
loop_
_entity_poly.entity_id
_entity_poly.type
_entity_poly.pdbx_seq_one_letter_code
_entity_poly.pdbx_strand_id
1 'polypeptide(L)'
;MEIILILSFLLFMGFFAAVGLSSIRVKENTTDDYLVAGRGMHPGLAALSAVSTWNSGYMFIGFIGFTYTIGYSVIWIGLASTIGQIVAWIWLYKFIQEQANERGVRSLSSLVSRVSGAPEAKLAAALSVLFLSVYAAAQLTSGGKALFAMMGWSEL
;
A
#
# COMPACT_ATOMS: atom_id res chain seq x y z
N MET A 1 -31.63 -0.50 10.16
CA MET A 1 -30.52 0.09 9.40
C MET A 1 -29.17 -0.29 10.01
N GLU A 2 -28.98 -0.05 11.32
CA GLU A 2 -27.72 -0.38 12.02
C GLU A 2 -27.32 -1.86 11.99
N ILE A 3 -28.26 -2.79 12.22
CA ILE A 3 -27.97 -4.24 12.19
C ILE A 3 -27.45 -4.69 10.82
N ILE A 4 -28.04 -4.19 9.73
CA ILE A 4 -27.59 -4.54 8.37
C ILE A 4 -26.18 -4.01 8.12
N LEU A 5 -25.87 -2.77 8.52
CA LEU A 5 -24.54 -2.19 8.40
C LEU A 5 -23.49 -3.00 9.16
N ILE A 6 -23.78 -3.39 10.40
CA ILE A 6 -22.89 -4.20 11.24
C ILE A 6 -22.67 -5.58 10.61
N LEU A 7 -23.73 -6.24 10.16
CA LEU A 7 -23.63 -7.55 9.49
C LEU A 7 -22.80 -7.47 8.21
N SER A 8 -23.00 -6.44 7.39
CA SER A 8 -22.19 -6.20 6.18
C SER A 8 -20.73 -5.96 6.54
N PHE A 9 -20.45 -5.11 7.53
CA PHE A 9 -19.09 -4.82 7.98
C PHE A 9 -18.37 -6.10 8.44
N LEU A 10 -19.01 -6.90 9.31
CA LEU A 10 -18.45 -8.16 9.81
C LEU A 10 -18.26 -9.20 8.70
N LEU A 11 -19.18 -9.27 7.73
CA LEU A 11 -19.06 -10.16 6.58
C LEU A 11 -17.82 -9.82 5.74
N PHE A 12 -17.60 -8.55 5.40
CA PHE A 12 -16.42 -8.14 4.63
C PHE A 12 -15.12 -8.30 5.42
N MET A 13 -15.11 -7.93 6.70
CA MET A 13 -13.96 -8.16 7.58
C MET A 13 -13.61 -9.64 7.69
N GLY A 14 -14.62 -10.49 7.89
CA GLY A 14 -14.47 -11.94 7.93
C GLY A 14 -13.96 -12.52 6.61
N PHE A 15 -14.48 -12.03 5.48
CA PHE A 15 -14.02 -12.41 4.15
C PHE A 15 -12.54 -12.08 3.93
N PHE A 16 -12.10 -10.84 4.24
CA PHE A 16 -10.69 -10.46 4.11
C PHE A 16 -9.78 -11.27 5.03
N ALA A 17 -10.19 -11.49 6.29
CA ALA A 17 -9.46 -12.34 7.22
C ALA A 17 -9.36 -13.79 6.71
N ALA A 18 -10.45 -14.35 6.16
CA ALA A 18 -10.47 -15.70 5.60
C ALA A 18 -9.54 -15.84 4.38
N VAL A 19 -9.49 -14.84 3.49
CA VAL A 19 -8.55 -14.81 2.35
C VAL A 19 -7.11 -14.72 2.85
N GLY A 20 -6.82 -13.85 3.82
CA GLY A 20 -5.49 -13.75 4.42
C GLY A 20 -5.03 -15.04 5.08
N LEU A 21 -5.90 -15.67 5.89
CA LEU A 21 -5.62 -16.94 6.56
C LEU A 21 -5.51 -18.11 5.58
N SER A 22 -6.23 -18.09 4.45
CA SER A 22 -6.14 -19.16 3.47
C SER A 22 -4.76 -19.23 2.80
N SER A 23 -4.01 -18.13 2.76
CA SER A 23 -2.63 -18.10 2.27
C SER A 23 -1.71 -19.09 3.00
N ILE A 24 -2.00 -19.40 4.27
CA ILE A 24 -1.23 -20.38 5.07
C ILE A 24 -1.26 -21.77 4.44
N ARG A 25 -2.31 -22.12 3.69
CA ARG A 25 -2.46 -23.42 3.05
C ARG A 25 -1.59 -23.59 1.80
N VAL A 26 -1.10 -22.48 1.23
CA VAL A 26 -0.36 -22.46 -0.04
C VAL A 26 1.03 -21.83 0.08
N LYS A 27 1.36 -21.22 1.22
CA LYS A 27 2.66 -20.58 1.44
C LYS A 27 3.79 -21.61 1.47
N GLU A 28 4.95 -21.17 1.00
CA GLU A 28 6.23 -21.85 1.16
C GLU A 28 7.02 -21.20 2.30
N ASN A 29 7.81 -21.98 3.04
CA ASN A 29 8.60 -21.46 4.17
C ASN A 29 9.90 -20.80 3.70
N THR A 30 9.80 -19.85 2.76
CA THR A 30 10.95 -19.14 2.20
C THR A 30 10.73 -17.63 2.20
N THR A 31 11.83 -16.88 2.26
CA THR A 31 11.80 -15.41 2.13
C THR A 31 11.29 -14.95 0.77
N ASP A 32 11.50 -15.75 -0.29
CA ASP A 32 11.09 -15.42 -1.65
C ASP A 32 9.58 -15.55 -1.81
N ASP A 33 9.00 -16.58 -1.20
CA ASP A 33 7.55 -16.71 -1.14
C ASP A 33 6.92 -15.57 -0.33
N TYR A 34 7.47 -15.27 0.85
CA TYR A 34 6.91 -14.24 1.72
C TYR A 34 6.99 -12.81 1.14
N LEU A 35 8.10 -12.45 0.50
CA LEU A 35 8.31 -11.07 0.02
C LEU A 35 7.81 -10.83 -1.41
N VAL A 36 7.87 -11.84 -2.28
CA VAL A 36 7.57 -11.68 -3.72
C VAL A 36 6.70 -12.82 -4.28
N ALA A 37 6.04 -13.62 -3.43
CA ALA A 37 5.19 -14.74 -3.83
C ALA A 37 5.89 -15.71 -4.81
N GLY A 38 7.18 -15.97 -4.56
CA GLY A 38 8.01 -16.83 -5.41
C GLY A 38 8.17 -16.33 -6.85
N ARG A 39 7.78 -15.07 -7.13
CA ARG A 39 7.70 -14.48 -8.49
C ARG A 39 6.76 -15.24 -9.44
N GLY A 40 5.87 -16.07 -8.91
CA GLY A 40 4.92 -16.89 -9.67
C GLY A 40 3.54 -16.25 -9.85
N MET A 41 3.31 -15.07 -9.29
CA MET A 41 2.00 -14.40 -9.36
C MET A 41 1.67 -13.95 -10.78
N HIS A 42 0.45 -14.24 -11.23
CA HIS A 42 -0.03 -13.79 -12.53
C HIS A 42 0.05 -12.25 -12.63
N PRO A 43 0.59 -11.66 -13.72
CA PRO A 43 0.80 -10.22 -13.82
C PRO A 43 -0.46 -9.38 -13.58
N GLY A 44 -1.62 -9.86 -14.02
CA GLY A 44 -2.90 -9.20 -13.75
C GLY A 44 -3.28 -9.15 -12.27
N LEU A 45 -2.96 -10.18 -11.49
CA LEU A 45 -3.20 -10.19 -10.04
C LEU A 45 -2.24 -9.26 -9.31
N ALA A 46 -0.97 -9.23 -9.74
CA ALA A 46 0.01 -8.28 -9.22
C ALA A 46 -0.41 -6.82 -9.51
N ALA A 47 -0.91 -6.54 -10.72
CA ALA A 47 -1.44 -5.24 -11.08
C ALA A 47 -2.67 -4.85 -10.25
N LEU A 48 -3.62 -5.78 -10.05
CA LEU A 48 -4.77 -5.56 -9.17
C LEU A 48 -4.33 -5.26 -7.72
N SER A 49 -3.38 -6.02 -7.18
CA SER A 49 -2.83 -5.76 -5.84
C SER A 49 -2.18 -4.38 -5.74
N ALA A 50 -1.43 -3.96 -6.76
CA ALA A 50 -0.82 -2.64 -6.80
C ALA A 50 -1.87 -1.52 -6.83
N VAL A 51 -2.93 -1.67 -7.64
CA VAL A 51 -4.04 -0.70 -7.69
C VAL A 51 -4.83 -0.68 -6.39
N SER A 52 -5.11 -1.83 -5.77
CA SER A 52 -5.75 -1.89 -4.45
C SER A 52 -4.92 -1.20 -3.37
N THR A 53 -3.59 -1.35 -3.41
CA THR A 53 -2.67 -0.66 -2.47
C THR A 53 -2.75 0.87 -2.61
N TRP A 54 -2.97 1.37 -3.83
CA TRP A 54 -3.15 2.80 -4.09
C TRP A 54 -4.48 3.34 -3.51
N ASN A 55 -5.53 2.52 -3.48
CA ASN A 55 -6.86 2.89 -3.03
C ASN A 55 -7.00 2.78 -1.50
N SER A 56 -6.46 3.76 -0.79
CA SER A 56 -6.41 3.76 0.67
C SER A 56 -7.30 4.84 1.31
N GLY A 57 -7.34 4.91 2.64
CA GLY A 57 -8.04 5.95 3.39
C GLY A 57 -7.57 7.38 3.06
N TYR A 58 -6.30 7.54 2.64
CA TYR A 58 -5.85 8.79 2.03
C TYR A 58 -6.70 9.15 0.81
N MET A 59 -6.97 8.22 -0.10
CA MET A 59 -7.72 8.50 -1.32
C MET A 59 -9.21 8.77 -1.01
N PHE A 60 -9.82 7.95 -0.15
CA PHE A 60 -11.26 8.01 0.10
C PHE A 60 -11.70 9.12 1.08
N ILE A 61 -10.89 9.43 2.08
CA ILE A 61 -11.22 10.45 3.08
C ILE A 61 -10.32 11.67 2.93
N GLY A 62 -9.01 11.45 2.91
CA GLY A 62 -8.03 12.56 2.88
C GLY A 62 -8.16 13.43 1.63
N PHE A 63 -8.03 12.84 0.45
CA PHE A 63 -8.01 13.53 -0.84
C PHE A 63 -9.37 14.11 -1.20
N ILE A 64 -10.47 13.40 -0.89
CA ILE A 64 -11.83 13.93 -1.05
C ILE A 64 -12.05 15.12 -0.11
N GLY A 65 -11.71 15.00 1.17
CA GLY A 65 -11.82 16.10 2.13
C GLY A 65 -10.97 17.31 1.73
N PHE A 66 -9.74 17.07 1.26
CA PHE A 66 -8.86 18.11 0.75
C PHE A 66 -9.46 18.81 -0.48
N THR A 67 -10.01 18.05 -1.43
CA THR A 67 -10.75 18.59 -2.59
C THR A 67 -11.97 19.40 -2.17
N TYR A 68 -12.71 18.96 -1.15
CA TYR A 68 -13.83 19.72 -0.61
C TYR A 68 -13.39 21.08 -0.05
N THR A 69 -12.22 21.13 0.62
CA THR A 69 -11.70 22.37 1.23
C THR A 69 -11.05 23.33 0.23
N ILE A 70 -10.31 22.81 -0.75
CA ILE A 70 -9.46 23.62 -1.65
C ILE A 70 -10.10 23.77 -3.05
N GLY A 71 -11.10 22.95 -3.36
CA GLY A 71 -11.79 22.93 -4.64
C GLY A 71 -11.04 22.16 -5.73
N TYR A 72 -11.43 22.39 -6.98
CA TYR A 72 -10.97 21.61 -8.13
C TYR A 72 -9.50 21.79 -8.50
N SER A 73 -8.79 22.76 -7.91
CA SER A 73 -7.35 22.96 -8.16
C SER A 73 -6.51 21.74 -7.76
N VAL A 74 -7.03 20.88 -6.87
CA VAL A 74 -6.46 19.59 -6.49
C VAL A 74 -6.23 18.65 -7.69
N ILE A 75 -6.93 18.86 -8.81
CA ILE A 75 -6.71 18.10 -10.06
C ILE A 75 -5.25 18.11 -10.51
N TRP A 76 -4.52 19.21 -10.25
CA TRP A 76 -3.11 19.33 -10.61
C TRP A 76 -2.22 18.34 -9.86
N ILE A 77 -2.56 18.00 -8.62
CA ILE A 77 -1.85 16.96 -7.86
C ILE A 77 -2.07 15.60 -8.53
N GLY A 78 -3.32 15.29 -8.92
CA GLY A 78 -3.65 14.07 -9.65
C GLY A 78 -2.94 13.95 -10.99
N LEU A 79 -2.90 15.04 -11.77
CA LEU A 79 -2.21 15.10 -13.07
C LEU A 79 -0.71 14.94 -12.93
N ALA A 80 -0.07 15.71 -12.04
CA ALA A 80 1.37 15.64 -11.80
C ALA A 80 1.78 14.25 -11.29
N SER A 81 1.01 13.68 -10.36
CA SER A 81 1.22 12.32 -9.87
C SER A 81 1.09 11.29 -10.99
N THR A 82 0.07 11.41 -11.85
CA THR A 82 -0.15 10.47 -12.96
C THR A 82 1.02 10.51 -13.95
N ILE A 83 1.46 11.70 -14.34
CA ILE A 83 2.62 11.87 -15.22
C ILE A 83 3.87 11.29 -14.57
N GLY A 84 4.12 11.58 -13.28
CA GLY A 84 5.24 11.03 -12.52
C GLY A 84 5.24 9.50 -12.49
N GLN A 85 4.07 8.88 -12.30
CA GLN A 85 3.92 7.42 -12.32
C GLN A 85 4.19 6.82 -13.70
N ILE A 86 3.77 7.48 -14.78
CA ILE A 86 4.10 7.04 -16.15
C ILE A 86 5.61 7.09 -16.38
N VAL A 87 6.27 8.19 -16.00
CA VAL A 87 7.73 8.32 -16.13
C VAL A 87 8.45 7.26 -15.29
N ALA A 88 8.02 7.05 -14.03
CA ALA A 88 8.57 6.03 -13.16
C ALA A 88 8.36 4.61 -13.72
N TRP A 89 7.21 4.34 -14.31
CA TRP A 89 6.92 3.04 -14.92
C TRP A 89 7.80 2.75 -16.15
N ILE A 90 7.97 3.73 -17.04
CA ILE A 90 8.77 3.55 -18.27
C ILE A 90 10.26 3.38 -17.94
N TRP A 91 10.78 4.09 -16.94
CA TRP A 91 12.23 4.09 -16.66
C TRP A 91 12.60 3.44 -15.32
N LEU A 92 12.08 3.97 -14.22
CA LEU A 92 12.54 3.62 -12.87
C LEU A 92 12.19 2.18 -12.47
N TYR A 93 10.96 1.73 -12.71
CA TYR A 93 10.51 0.40 -12.30
C TYR A 93 11.21 -0.70 -13.08
N LYS A 94 11.43 -0.50 -14.38
CA LYS A 94 12.22 -1.42 -15.21
C LYS A 94 13.65 -1.56 -14.68
N PHE A 95 14.31 -0.43 -14.41
CA PHE A 95 15.65 -0.42 -13.83
C PHE A 95 15.71 -1.13 -12.47
N ILE A 96 14.76 -0.84 -11.57
CA ILE A 96 14.68 -1.49 -10.25
C ILE A 96 14.49 -3.00 -10.42
N GLN A 97 13.63 -3.43 -11.34
CA GLN A 97 13.36 -4.85 -11.58
C GLN A 97 14.60 -5.57 -12.11
N GLU A 98 15.30 -4.99 -13.09
CA GLU A 98 16.55 -5.53 -13.64
C GLU A 98 17.62 -5.66 -12.55
N GLN A 99 17.89 -4.57 -11.80
CA GLN A 99 18.87 -4.58 -10.73
C GLN A 99 18.50 -5.54 -9.58
N ALA A 100 17.20 -5.66 -9.26
CA ALA A 100 16.74 -6.59 -8.25
C ALA A 100 16.98 -8.05 -8.66
N ASN A 101 16.79 -8.36 -9.95
CA ASN A 101 17.02 -9.69 -10.51
C ASN A 101 18.52 -10.03 -10.54
N GLU A 102 19.35 -9.14 -11.09
CA GLU A 102 20.80 -9.33 -11.19
C GLU A 102 21.45 -9.57 -9.82
N ARG A 103 21.00 -8.84 -8.80
CA ARG A 103 21.56 -8.91 -7.44
C ARG A 103 20.88 -9.93 -6.54
N GLY A 104 19.83 -10.59 -7.01
CA GLY A 104 19.04 -11.55 -6.23
C GLY A 104 18.40 -10.92 -4.98
N VAL A 105 17.90 -9.69 -5.07
CA VAL A 105 17.28 -8.95 -3.97
C VAL A 105 15.76 -8.83 -4.14
N ARG A 106 15.03 -8.65 -3.03
CA ARG A 106 13.55 -8.75 -3.00
C ARG A 106 12.86 -7.49 -2.48
N SER A 107 13.59 -6.54 -1.92
CA SER A 107 13.05 -5.28 -1.42
C SER A 107 13.90 -4.09 -1.87
N LEU A 108 13.31 -2.91 -1.94
CA LEU A 108 14.04 -1.67 -2.22
C LEU A 108 15.14 -1.41 -1.17
N SER A 109 14.85 -1.67 0.11
CA SER A 109 15.84 -1.56 1.17
C SER A 109 17.04 -2.49 0.92
N SER A 110 16.79 -3.73 0.48
CA SER A 110 17.87 -4.68 0.14
C SER A 110 18.66 -4.25 -1.10
N LEU A 111 18.00 -3.64 -2.09
CA LEU A 111 18.64 -3.10 -3.28
C LEU A 111 19.62 -1.96 -2.97
N VAL A 112 19.28 -1.12 -1.99
CA VAL A 112 20.14 -0.01 -1.53
C VAL A 112 21.22 -0.50 -0.54
N SER A 113 20.90 -1.49 0.32
CA SER A 113 21.81 -1.95 1.38
C SER A 113 23.02 -2.77 0.93
N ARG A 114 22.98 -3.40 -0.25
CA ARG A 114 24.10 -4.22 -0.78
C ARG A 114 25.26 -3.40 -1.35
N VAL A 115 25.21 -2.07 -1.28
CA VAL A 115 26.37 -1.20 -1.53
C VAL A 115 27.13 -1.08 -0.21
N SER A 116 28.33 -1.64 -0.13
CA SER A 116 29.09 -1.73 1.13
C SER A 116 29.28 -0.36 1.79
N GLY A 117 28.90 -0.23 3.06
CA GLY A 117 29.12 0.98 3.87
C GLY A 117 28.12 2.11 3.65
N ALA A 118 27.07 1.93 2.84
CA ALA A 118 26.14 2.99 2.42
C ALA A 118 25.32 3.61 3.58
N PRO A 119 25.66 4.80 4.12
CA PRO A 119 24.81 5.52 5.06
C PRO A 119 23.41 5.79 4.49
N GLU A 120 23.30 5.86 3.16
CA GLU A 120 22.05 6.05 2.42
C GLU A 120 21.07 4.89 2.65
N ALA A 121 21.56 3.66 2.80
CA ALA A 121 20.71 2.51 3.10
C ALA A 121 20.09 2.61 4.50
N LYS A 122 20.87 3.05 5.49
CA LYS A 122 20.39 3.28 6.86
C LYS A 122 19.38 4.41 6.90
N LEU A 123 19.67 5.52 6.20
CA LEU A 123 18.75 6.63 6.06
C LEU A 123 17.45 6.21 5.36
N ALA A 124 17.55 5.50 4.23
CA ALA A 124 16.38 5.01 3.51
C ALA A 124 15.53 4.08 4.37
N ALA A 125 16.14 3.20 5.18
CA ALA A 125 15.42 2.33 6.11
C ALA A 125 14.72 3.16 7.21
N ALA A 126 15.40 4.13 7.82
CA ALA A 126 14.83 4.99 8.84
C ALA A 126 13.66 5.82 8.31
N LEU A 127 13.83 6.44 7.13
CA LEU A 127 12.77 7.16 6.44
C LEU A 127 11.61 6.24 6.05
N SER A 128 11.89 5.01 5.59
CA SER A 128 10.83 4.04 5.27
C SER A 128 9.99 3.73 6.49
N VAL A 129 10.61 3.44 7.64
CA VAL A 129 9.88 3.17 8.89
C VAL A 129 9.07 4.40 9.30
N LEU A 130 9.69 5.59 9.32
CA LEU A 130 9.02 6.84 9.67
C LEU A 130 7.78 7.10 8.81
N PHE A 131 7.93 7.07 7.48
CA PHE A 131 6.83 7.35 6.57
C PHE A 131 5.76 6.25 6.60
N LEU A 132 6.12 4.98 6.75
CA LEU A 132 5.15 3.90 6.91
C LEU A 132 4.38 4.00 8.23
N SER A 133 5.01 4.45 9.31
CA SER A 133 4.33 4.69 10.58
C SER A 133 3.33 5.85 10.47
N VAL A 134 3.73 6.97 9.86
CA VAL A 134 2.80 8.09 9.61
C VAL A 134 1.66 7.65 8.69
N TYR A 135 1.97 6.87 7.65
CA TYR A 135 0.97 6.34 6.74
C TYR A 135 -0.01 5.42 7.46
N ALA A 136 0.47 4.47 8.27
CA ALA A 136 -0.38 3.57 9.05
C ALA A 136 -1.30 4.34 10.01
N ALA A 137 -0.76 5.36 10.70
CA ALA A 137 -1.56 6.24 11.54
C ALA A 137 -2.65 6.97 10.74
N ALA A 138 -2.33 7.49 9.54
CA ALA A 138 -3.32 8.13 8.68
C ALA A 138 -4.42 7.16 8.22
N GLN A 139 -4.08 5.89 7.93
CA GLN A 139 -5.07 4.86 7.58
C GLN A 139 -6.01 4.55 8.75
N LEU A 140 -5.47 4.40 9.97
CA LEU A 140 -6.28 4.15 11.17
C LEU A 140 -7.21 5.33 11.48
N THR A 141 -6.70 6.56 11.41
CA THR A 141 -7.51 7.78 11.56
C THR A 141 -8.63 7.86 10.51
N SER A 142 -8.33 7.50 9.26
CA SER A 142 -9.35 7.43 8.21
C SER A 142 -10.40 6.35 8.52
N GLY A 143 -9.98 5.18 9.00
CA GLY A 143 -10.90 4.12 9.43
C GLY A 143 -11.81 4.59 10.57
N GLY A 144 -11.26 5.23 11.59
CA GLY A 144 -12.01 5.80 12.72
C GLY A 144 -13.08 6.78 12.25
N LYS A 145 -12.73 7.73 11.38
CA LYS A 145 -13.68 8.69 10.79
C LYS A 145 -14.80 8.01 10.00
N ALA A 146 -14.48 6.97 9.23
CA ALA A 146 -15.50 6.20 8.50
C ALA A 146 -16.47 5.51 9.46
N LEU A 147 -15.95 4.87 10.52
CA LEU A 147 -16.77 4.20 11.53
C LEU A 147 -17.64 5.19 12.32
N PHE A 148 -17.11 6.35 12.69
CA PHE A 148 -17.88 7.41 13.34
C PHE A 148 -19.01 7.92 12.42
N ALA A 149 -18.70 8.23 11.17
CA ALA A 149 -19.69 8.72 10.22
C ALA A 149 -20.80 7.70 9.91
N MET A 150 -20.47 6.40 9.86
CA MET A 150 -21.43 5.35 9.50
C MET A 150 -22.19 4.76 10.70
N MET A 151 -21.55 4.65 11.86
CA MET A 151 -22.04 3.89 13.02
C MET A 151 -22.09 4.71 14.31
N GLY A 152 -21.59 5.95 14.33
CA GLY A 152 -21.53 6.79 15.53
C GLY A 152 -20.50 6.31 16.57
N TRP A 153 -19.61 5.40 16.20
CA TRP A 153 -18.57 4.88 17.10
C TRP A 153 -17.40 5.86 17.24
N SER A 154 -16.79 5.90 18.42
CA SER A 154 -15.63 6.76 18.70
C SER A 154 -14.54 6.65 17.63
N GLU A 155 -13.99 7.78 17.19
CA GLU A 155 -12.82 7.84 16.31
C GLU A 155 -11.50 7.50 17.05
N LEU A 156 -11.55 7.45 18.38
CA LEU A 156 -10.46 7.19 19.33
C LEU A 156 -10.63 5.82 20.00
#